data_AF-A0A947GMN1-F1
#
_entry.id   AF-A0A947GMN1-F1
#
_cell.length_a   1.000
_cell.length_b   1.000
_cell.length_c   1.000
_cell.angle_alpha   90.00
_cell.angle_beta   90.00
_cell.angle_gamma   90.00
#
_symmetry.space_group_name_H-M   'P 1'
#
loop_
_entity.id
_entity.type
_entity.pdbx_description
1 polymer ?
#
loop_
_entity_poly.entity_id
_entity_poly.type
_entity_poly.pdbx_seq_one_letter_code
_entity_poly.pdbx_strand_id
1 'polypeptide(L)'
;MRALVIAFATVAAFGLAACGQPKTDAPDATEVTEPVPMPEARFAPMGLERAALCTSALEAFKGLGTTKPPGAMTIADYGERAPLLGLRGMELELADRDAFKTARASADEAWKDKTPADIEAATVACLEEIKG
;
A
#
# COMPACT_ATOMS: atom_id res chain seq x y z
N MET A 1 -55.25 17.44 19.54
CA MET A 1 -55.53 18.82 19.07
C MET A 1 -54.35 19.70 19.44
N ARG A 2 -53.97 20.62 18.52
CA ARG A 2 -53.06 21.78 18.67
C ARG A 2 -51.56 21.41 18.71
N ALA A 3 -50.86 21.34 17.58
CA ALA A 3 -50.46 22.42 16.65
C ALA A 3 -49.75 23.57 17.37
N LEU A 4 -48.42 23.65 17.23
CA LEU A 4 -47.68 24.87 17.44
C LEU A 4 -47.10 25.33 16.10
N VAL A 5 -47.62 26.47 15.68
CA VAL A 5 -47.35 27.23 14.46
C VAL A 5 -46.04 27.98 14.67
N ILE A 6 -45.08 27.86 13.74
CA ILE A 6 -43.98 28.81 13.62
C ILE A 6 -44.13 29.55 12.30
N ALA A 7 -43.97 30.86 12.44
CA ALA A 7 -44.46 31.94 11.61
C ALA A 7 -43.98 31.95 10.15
N PHE A 8 -44.90 32.35 9.29
CA PHE A 8 -44.65 32.84 7.95
C PHE A 8 -43.92 34.19 8.00
N ALA A 9 -42.82 34.30 7.28
CA ALA A 9 -42.38 35.57 6.72
C ALA A 9 -42.28 35.39 5.20
N THR A 10 -43.40 35.60 4.53
CA THR A 10 -43.47 35.82 3.08
C THR A 10 -42.89 37.20 2.77
N VAL A 11 -41.79 37.24 2.02
CA VAL A 11 -41.57 38.33 1.07
C VAL A 11 -41.49 37.68 -0.30
N ALA A 12 -42.63 37.67 -0.97
CA ALA A 12 -42.69 37.52 -2.42
C ALA A 12 -42.23 38.85 -3.02
N ALA A 13 -41.17 38.81 -3.83
CA ALA A 13 -40.92 39.82 -4.82
C ALA A 13 -40.59 39.10 -6.14
N PHE A 14 -41.52 39.27 -7.07
CA PHE A 14 -41.46 38.84 -8.45
C PHE A 14 -40.16 39.27 -9.15
N GLY A 15 -39.60 38.38 -9.96
CA GLY A 15 -38.56 38.69 -10.93
C GLY A 15 -38.41 37.54 -11.92
N LEU A 16 -39.11 37.62 -13.03
CA LEU A 16 -39.00 36.73 -14.18
C LEU A 16 -37.54 36.65 -14.67
N ALA A 17 -37.04 35.44 -14.93
CA ALA A 17 -36.50 35.01 -16.24
C ALA A 17 -35.52 33.82 -16.11
N ALA A 18 -35.57 32.97 -17.13
CA ALA A 18 -34.51 32.10 -17.65
C ALA A 18 -34.29 30.71 -16.99
N CYS A 19 -34.76 29.69 -17.72
CA CYS A 19 -34.12 28.41 -18.06
C CYS A 19 -33.24 27.71 -17.00
N GLY A 20 -33.65 26.51 -16.56
CA GLY A 20 -32.68 25.51 -16.06
C GLY A 20 -33.22 24.41 -15.14
N GLN A 21 -33.67 23.30 -15.76
CA GLN A 21 -33.65 21.91 -15.28
C GLN A 21 -34.34 21.49 -13.96
N PRO A 22 -35.21 20.45 -13.98
CA PRO A 22 -35.58 19.73 -12.77
C PRO A 22 -34.35 18.93 -12.26
N LYS A 23 -34.04 19.10 -10.98
CA LYS A 23 -32.99 18.35 -10.29
C LYS A 23 -33.53 16.94 -10.04
N THR A 24 -33.07 15.99 -10.85
CA THR A 24 -33.29 14.55 -10.72
C THR A 24 -32.86 14.04 -9.35
N ASP A 25 -33.60 13.03 -8.88
CA ASP A 25 -33.49 12.30 -7.62
C ASP A 25 -32.06 12.07 -7.11
N ALA A 26 -31.91 12.24 -5.79
CA ALA A 26 -30.70 11.87 -5.08
C ALA A 26 -30.49 10.34 -5.18
N PRO A 27 -29.31 9.85 -5.59
CA PRO A 27 -29.06 8.41 -5.63
C PRO A 27 -28.92 7.84 -4.22
N ASP A 28 -29.50 6.64 -4.09
CA ASP A 28 -29.51 5.74 -2.95
C ASP A 28 -28.17 5.62 -2.21
N ALA A 29 -28.29 5.38 -0.91
CA ALA A 29 -27.21 5.05 -0.01
C ALA A 29 -26.36 3.91 -0.58
N THR A 30 -25.09 4.20 -0.85
CA THR A 30 -24.09 3.18 -1.17
C THR A 30 -23.99 2.20 -0.01
N GLU A 31 -24.39 0.96 -0.28
CA GLU A 31 -24.14 -0.22 0.54
C GLU A 31 -22.65 -0.28 0.91
N VAL A 32 -22.34 -0.14 2.20
CA VAL A 32 -20.99 -0.34 2.72
C VAL A 32 -20.73 -1.84 2.68
N THR A 33 -20.06 -2.30 1.62
CA THR A 33 -19.58 -3.68 1.53
C THR A 33 -18.68 -3.95 2.72
N GLU A 34 -18.96 -5.04 3.45
CA GLU A 34 -18.14 -5.46 4.59
C GLU A 34 -16.66 -5.58 4.17
N PRO A 35 -15.71 -5.17 5.04
CA PRO A 35 -14.30 -5.27 4.72
C PRO A 35 -13.95 -6.74 4.48
N VAL A 36 -13.46 -7.04 3.26
CA VAL A 36 -12.91 -8.35 2.93
C VAL A 36 -11.83 -8.66 3.96
N PRO A 37 -11.93 -9.78 4.72
CA PRO A 37 -10.89 -10.13 5.67
C PRO A 37 -9.60 -10.26 4.89
N MET A 38 -8.63 -9.40 5.22
CA MET A 38 -7.29 -9.55 4.66
C MET A 38 -6.82 -10.95 5.01
N PRO A 39 -6.36 -11.76 4.03
CA PRO A 39 -5.71 -13.01 4.36
C PRO A 39 -4.57 -12.66 5.32
N GLU A 40 -4.56 -13.28 6.50
CA GLU A 40 -3.41 -13.23 7.38
C GLU A 40 -2.25 -13.82 6.57
N ALA A 41 -1.46 -12.94 5.98
CA ALA A 41 -0.21 -13.35 5.39
C ALA A 41 0.63 -13.86 6.56
N ARG A 42 0.80 -15.18 6.59
CA ARG A 42 1.62 -15.89 7.56
C ARG A 42 3.06 -15.60 7.19
N PHE A 43 3.52 -14.40 7.50
CA PHE A 43 4.91 -14.02 7.32
C PHE A 43 5.71 -14.60 8.47
N ALA A 44 6.89 -15.13 8.18
CA ALA A 44 7.91 -15.26 9.20
C ALA A 44 8.17 -13.86 9.82
N PRO A 45 8.17 -13.72 11.15
CA PRO A 45 8.42 -12.44 11.79
C PRO A 45 9.84 -11.97 11.46
N MET A 46 9.92 -10.86 10.73
CA MET A 46 11.19 -10.23 10.36
C MET A 46 11.42 -8.97 11.21
N GLY A 47 12.60 -8.86 11.82
CA GLY A 47 13.04 -7.68 12.55
C GLY A 47 13.32 -6.49 11.64
N LEU A 48 13.44 -5.30 12.24
CA LEU A 48 13.57 -4.04 11.51
C LEU A 48 14.80 -4.01 10.60
N GLU A 49 16.00 -4.31 11.11
CA GLU A 49 17.22 -4.26 10.30
C GLU A 49 17.20 -5.30 9.18
N ARG A 50 16.64 -6.48 9.47
CA ARG A 50 16.54 -7.56 8.50
C ARG A 50 15.58 -7.22 7.37
N ALA A 51 14.43 -6.63 7.69
CA ALA A 51 13.47 -6.17 6.68
C ALA A 51 14.01 -5.02 5.84
N ALA A 52 14.71 -4.07 6.46
CA ALA A 52 15.38 -3.00 5.73
C ALA A 52 16.41 -3.55 4.73
N LEU A 53 17.23 -4.53 5.16
CA LEU A 53 18.22 -5.21 4.34
C LEU A 53 17.58 -5.97 3.18
N CYS A 54 16.54 -6.75 3.46
CA CYS A 54 15.88 -7.57 2.46
C CYS A 54 15.07 -6.77 1.43
N THR A 55 14.37 -5.73 1.86
CA THR A 55 13.68 -4.82 0.95
C THR A 55 14.71 -4.06 0.09
N SER A 56 15.94 -3.85 0.58
CA SER A 56 16.99 -3.09 -0.12
C SER A 56 17.65 -3.97 -1.18
N ALA A 57 17.93 -5.23 -0.84
CA ALA A 57 18.35 -6.24 -1.82
C ALA A 57 17.31 -6.39 -2.95
N LEU A 58 16.00 -6.38 -2.63
CA LEU A 58 14.94 -6.48 -3.63
C LEU A 58 14.91 -5.27 -4.57
N GLU A 59 15.10 -4.05 -4.06
CA GLU A 59 15.18 -2.85 -4.89
C GLU A 59 16.44 -2.80 -5.73
N ALA A 60 17.60 -3.16 -5.16
CA ALA A 60 18.85 -3.28 -5.89
C ALA A 60 18.72 -4.28 -7.05
N PHE A 61 18.11 -5.44 -6.82
CA PHE A 61 17.84 -6.43 -7.87
C PHE A 61 16.93 -5.89 -8.97
N LYS A 62 15.85 -5.18 -8.63
CA LYS A 62 14.99 -4.51 -9.62
C LYS A 62 15.77 -3.46 -10.44
N GLY A 63 16.70 -2.74 -9.80
CA GLY A 63 17.58 -1.76 -10.42
C GLY A 63 18.56 -2.35 -11.43
N LEU A 64 18.84 -3.66 -11.39
CA LEU A 64 19.66 -4.34 -12.39
C LEU A 64 18.96 -4.44 -13.76
N GLY A 65 17.65 -4.13 -13.86
CA GLY A 65 16.90 -4.14 -15.11
C GLY A 65 16.63 -5.55 -15.67
N THR A 66 16.73 -6.57 -14.83
CA THR A 66 16.46 -7.97 -15.21
C THR A 66 14.95 -8.22 -15.35
N THR A 67 14.56 -8.98 -16.38
CA THR A 67 13.19 -9.46 -16.58
C THR A 67 12.97 -10.86 -16.01
N LYS A 68 14.03 -11.56 -15.60
CA LYS A 68 13.92 -12.86 -14.94
C LYS A 68 13.80 -12.69 -13.41
N PRO A 69 13.04 -13.57 -12.75
CA PRO A 69 13.14 -13.76 -11.30
C PRO A 69 14.58 -14.07 -10.86
N PRO A 70 14.94 -13.78 -9.60
CA PRO A 70 16.26 -14.08 -9.07
C PRO A 70 16.46 -15.60 -8.90
N GLY A 71 17.67 -16.06 -9.14
CA GLY A 71 18.06 -17.46 -9.02
C GLY A 71 17.25 -18.37 -9.95
N ALA A 72 16.82 -19.51 -9.42
CA ALA A 72 16.01 -20.51 -10.13
C ALA A 72 14.49 -20.35 -9.85
N MET A 73 14.06 -19.22 -9.29
CA MET A 73 12.67 -19.01 -8.88
C MET A 73 11.71 -18.93 -10.08
N THR A 74 10.51 -19.48 -9.94
CA THR A 74 9.46 -19.32 -10.96
C THR A 74 8.86 -17.91 -10.91
N ILE A 75 8.23 -17.47 -12.00
CA ILE A 75 7.51 -16.18 -12.03
C ILE A 75 6.38 -16.17 -10.99
N ALA A 76 5.69 -17.29 -10.80
CA ALA A 76 4.61 -17.41 -9.83
C ALA A 76 5.12 -17.25 -8.39
N ASP A 77 6.17 -17.99 -8.02
CA ASP A 77 6.81 -17.87 -6.69
C ASP A 77 7.31 -16.45 -6.43
N TYR A 78 7.94 -15.82 -7.43
CA TYR A 78 8.44 -14.45 -7.29
C TYR A 78 7.29 -13.45 -7.14
N GLY A 79 6.23 -13.61 -7.92
CA GLY A 79 5.03 -12.77 -7.86
C GLY A 79 4.28 -12.92 -6.53
N GLU A 80 4.36 -14.08 -5.89
CA GLU A 80 3.79 -14.31 -4.56
C GLU A 80 4.65 -13.65 -3.46
N ARG A 81 5.98 -13.81 -3.50
CA ARG A 81 6.86 -13.47 -2.38
C ARG A 81 7.43 -12.06 -2.41
N ALA A 82 7.70 -11.48 -3.58
CA ALA A 82 8.27 -10.14 -3.66
C ALA A 82 7.35 -9.04 -3.10
N PRO A 83 6.01 -9.07 -3.33
CA PRO A 83 5.10 -8.10 -2.72
C PRO A 83 5.06 -8.20 -1.18
N LEU A 84 5.24 -9.40 -0.63
CA LEU A 84 5.25 -9.67 0.81
C LEU A 84 6.41 -8.96 1.51
N LEU A 85 7.61 -8.93 0.90
CA LEU A 85 8.74 -8.12 1.37
C LEU A 85 8.38 -6.62 1.42
N GLY A 86 7.74 -6.14 0.35
CA GLY A 86 7.32 -4.74 0.26
C GLY A 86 6.33 -4.35 1.35
N LEU A 87 5.31 -5.20 1.58
CA LEU A 87 4.33 -5.01 2.65
C LEU A 87 5.01 -4.98 4.02
N ARG A 88 5.93 -5.91 4.28
CA ARG A 88 6.65 -5.97 5.56
C ARG A 88 7.49 -4.71 5.82
N GLY A 89 8.16 -4.19 4.78
CA GLY A 89 8.88 -2.93 4.87
C GLY A 89 7.95 -1.76 5.25
N MET A 90 6.80 -1.65 4.59
CA MET A 90 5.82 -0.59 4.87
C MET A 90 5.25 -0.68 6.28
N GLU A 91 4.93 -1.88 6.77
CA GLU A 91 4.46 -2.08 8.15
C GLU A 91 5.47 -1.56 9.18
N LEU A 92 6.75 -1.88 8.98
CA LEU A 92 7.82 -1.47 9.89
C LEU A 92 8.13 0.02 9.78
N GLU A 93 8.06 0.61 8.58
CA GLU A 93 8.17 2.06 8.41
C GLU A 93 7.02 2.80 9.11
N LEU A 94 5.79 2.26 9.07
CA LEU A 94 4.65 2.83 9.78
C LEU A 94 4.77 2.68 11.30
N ALA A 95 5.39 1.60 11.77
CA ALA A 95 5.60 1.35 13.20
C ALA A 95 6.69 2.24 13.80
N ASP A 96 7.83 2.40 13.11
CA ASP A 96 8.93 3.26 13.53
C ASP A 96 9.68 3.80 12.30
N ARG A 97 9.20 4.95 11.82
CA ARG A 97 9.67 5.57 10.58
C ARG A 97 11.15 5.93 10.62
N ASP A 98 11.61 6.52 11.72
CA ASP A 98 12.97 7.03 11.80
C ASP A 98 13.97 5.87 11.92
N ALA A 99 13.67 4.87 12.76
CA ALA A 99 14.50 3.68 12.86
C ALA A 99 14.56 2.92 11.54
N PHE A 100 13.41 2.72 10.87
CA PHE A 100 13.37 2.02 9.59
C PHE A 100 14.14 2.76 8.51
N LYS A 101 14.03 4.09 8.42
CA LYS A 101 14.83 4.90 7.48
C LYS A 101 16.33 4.81 7.74
N THR A 102 16.76 4.83 9.00
CA THR A 102 18.18 4.67 9.35
C THR A 102 18.70 3.29 8.95
N ALA A 103 17.93 2.24 9.25
CA ALA A 103 18.28 0.89 8.85
C ALA A 103 18.29 0.73 7.32
N ARG A 104 17.36 1.39 6.62
CA ARG A 104 17.27 1.39 5.16
C ARG A 104 18.48 2.07 4.53
N ALA A 105 18.83 3.27 4.98
CA ALA A 105 20.02 3.95 4.50
C ALA A 105 21.28 3.08 4.71
N SER A 106 21.41 2.45 5.88
CA SER A 106 22.54 1.55 6.16
C SER A 106 22.54 0.32 5.24
N ALA A 107 21.36 -0.23 4.94
CA ALA A 107 21.21 -1.33 3.99
C ALA A 107 21.58 -0.92 2.56
N ASP A 108 21.11 0.23 2.09
CA ASP A 108 21.39 0.73 0.74
C ASP A 108 22.89 0.97 0.53
N GLU A 109 23.60 1.50 1.55
CA GLU A 109 25.07 1.59 1.53
C GLU A 109 25.74 0.21 1.40
N ALA A 110 25.20 -0.82 2.06
CA ALA A 110 25.77 -2.17 2.04
C ALA A 110 25.74 -2.83 0.65
N TRP A 111 24.89 -2.35 -0.27
CA TRP A 111 24.75 -2.90 -1.62
C TRP A 111 25.55 -2.17 -2.70
N LYS A 112 26.08 -0.96 -2.43
CA LYS A 112 26.74 -0.13 -3.46
C LYS A 112 27.92 -0.82 -4.16
N ASP A 113 28.70 -1.58 -3.40
CA ASP A 113 29.90 -2.25 -3.89
C ASP A 113 29.68 -3.75 -4.17
N LYS A 114 28.42 -4.20 -4.14
CA LYS A 114 28.08 -5.61 -4.35
C LYS A 114 27.95 -5.92 -5.83
N THR A 115 28.40 -7.11 -6.22
CA THR A 115 28.25 -7.56 -7.59
C THR A 115 26.79 -7.91 -7.89
N PRO A 116 26.37 -7.93 -9.16
CA PRO A 116 25.04 -8.42 -9.52
C PRO A 116 24.73 -9.82 -8.98
N ALA A 117 25.74 -10.70 -8.90
CA ALA A 117 25.59 -12.04 -8.35
C ALA A 117 25.35 -12.02 -6.83
N ASP A 118 26.04 -11.15 -6.09
CA ASP A 118 25.82 -10.98 -4.65
C ASP A 118 24.41 -10.44 -4.36
N ILE A 119 23.95 -9.47 -5.16
CA ILE A 119 22.61 -8.90 -5.06
C ILE A 119 21.57 -9.99 -5.33
N GLU A 120 21.72 -10.73 -6.43
CA GLU A 120 20.80 -11.83 -6.79
C GLU A 120 20.74 -12.89 -5.68
N ALA A 121 21.88 -13.32 -5.15
CA ALA A 121 21.93 -14.30 -4.06
C ALA A 121 21.26 -13.81 -2.79
N ALA A 122 21.47 -12.55 -2.41
CA ALA A 122 20.82 -11.93 -1.26
C ALA A 122 19.31 -11.81 -1.45
N THR A 123 18.84 -11.41 -2.63
CA THR A 123 17.42 -11.35 -2.95
C THR A 123 16.76 -12.72 -2.84
N VAL A 124 17.39 -13.78 -3.36
CA VAL A 124 16.88 -15.16 -3.19
C VAL A 124 16.74 -15.51 -1.71
N ALA A 125 17.78 -15.28 -0.91
CA ALA A 125 17.75 -15.60 0.51
C ALA A 125 16.62 -14.88 1.25
N CYS A 126 16.39 -13.60 0.95
CA CYS A 126 15.32 -12.81 1.55
C CYS A 126 13.92 -13.25 1.12
N LEU A 127 13.73 -13.67 -0.14
CA LEU A 127 12.45 -14.18 -0.62
C LEU A 127 12.13 -15.57 -0.06
N GLU A 128 13.15 -16.41 0.17
CA GLU A 128 12.96 -17.70 0.85
C GLU A 128 12.63 -17.52 2.34
N GLU A 129 13.21 -16.52 3.02
CA GLU A 129 12.94 -16.23 4.43
C GLU A 129 11.46 -15.87 4.69
N ILE A 130 10.81 -15.19 3.75
CA ILE A 130 9.39 -14.81 3.87
C ILE A 130 8.41 -15.96 3.66
N LYS A 131 8.86 -17.05 3.05
CA LYS A 131 8.07 -18.27 2.90
C LYS A 131 8.02 -19.11 4.19
N GLY A 132 8.89 -18.81 5.16
CA GLY A 132 9.06 -19.56 6.42
C GLY A 132 7.81 -19.65 7.28
#